data_AF-X0VQU7-F1
#
_entry.id   AF-X0VQU7-F1
#
_cell.length_a   1.000
_cell.length_b   1.000
_cell.length_c   1.000
_cell.angle_alpha   90.00
_cell.angle_beta   90.00
_cell.angle_gamma   90.00
#
_symmetry.space_group_name_H-M   'P 1'
#
loop_
_entity.id
_entity.type
_entity.pdbx_description
1 polymer ?
#
loop_
_entity_poly.entity_id
_entity_poly.type
_entity_poly.pdbx_seq_one_letter_code
_entity_poly.pdbx_strand_id
1 'polypeptide(L)'
;PEQCKCGNKEFTQTEPFYTHQEIELPEIEMEVTHFILHEGKCTNCGKTIKAVIPEEHRTGYGPRLSAFIGDIAGIEGNSRSSIKEVCVVPR
;
A
#
# COMPACT_ATOMS: atom_id res chain seq x y z
N PRO A 1 -19.95 -31.45 8.94
CA PRO A 1 -21.32 -31.46 8.37
C PRO A 1 -22.32 -31.11 9.47
N GLU A 2 -23.28 -30.21 9.21
CA GLU A 2 -24.16 -29.67 10.27
C GLU A 2 -25.53 -30.36 10.34
N GLN A 3 -26.15 -30.70 9.19
CA GLN A 3 -27.43 -31.40 9.17
C GLN A 3 -27.63 -32.18 7.87
N CYS A 4 -28.16 -33.40 7.98
CA CYS A 4 -28.59 -34.19 6.84
C CYS A 4 -29.96 -33.70 6.35
N LYS A 5 -30.25 -33.86 5.06
CA LYS A 5 -31.57 -33.54 4.48
C LYS A 5 -32.74 -34.27 5.16
N CYS A 6 -32.51 -35.41 5.80
CA CYS A 6 -33.53 -36.12 6.59
C CYS A 6 -33.80 -35.52 7.98
N GLY A 7 -33.10 -34.46 8.37
CA GLY A 7 -33.22 -33.80 9.66
C GLY A 7 -32.21 -34.27 10.71
N ASN A 8 -31.53 -35.40 10.49
CA ASN A 8 -30.53 -35.95 11.41
C ASN A 8 -29.31 -35.01 11.54
N LYS A 9 -28.77 -34.91 12.76
CA LYS A 9 -27.60 -34.10 13.11
C LYS A 9 -26.43 -34.92 13.69
N GLU A 10 -26.62 -36.22 13.88
CA GLU A 10 -25.56 -37.11 14.37
C GLU A 10 -24.81 -37.75 13.21
N PHE A 11 -23.48 -37.66 13.23
CA PHE A 11 -22.59 -38.17 12.19
C PHE A 11 -21.45 -39.00 12.80
N THR A 12 -21.21 -40.20 12.26
CA THR A 12 -20.04 -41.03 12.60
C THR A 12 -19.01 -40.97 11.48
N GLN A 13 -17.72 -41.21 11.79
CA GLN A 13 -16.62 -41.29 10.79
C GLN A 13 -16.42 -40.00 9.97
N THR A 14 -16.28 -38.85 10.63
CA THR A 14 -15.96 -37.60 9.93
C THR A 14 -14.47 -37.53 9.57
N GLU A 15 -14.17 -37.28 8.29
CA GLU A 15 -12.82 -37.03 7.77
C GLU A 15 -12.74 -35.71 6.98
N PRO A 16 -11.57 -35.05 6.89
CA PRO A 16 -11.41 -33.89 6.03
C PRO A 16 -11.64 -34.25 4.56
N PHE A 17 -12.59 -33.58 3.90
CA PHE A 17 -12.91 -33.80 2.48
C PHE A 17 -12.32 -32.71 1.56
N TYR A 18 -12.25 -31.46 2.04
CA TYR A 18 -11.82 -30.32 1.26
C TYR A 18 -11.33 -29.18 2.15
N THR A 19 -10.25 -28.51 1.73
CA THR A 19 -9.79 -27.25 2.33
C THR A 19 -10.19 -26.12 1.42
N HIS A 20 -11.14 -25.29 1.87
CA HIS A 20 -11.42 -24.02 1.22
C HIS A 20 -10.40 -22.98 1.66
N GLN A 21 -9.85 -22.24 0.70
CA GLN A 21 -8.96 -21.11 0.96
C GLN A 21 -9.62 -19.84 0.44
N GLU A 22 -9.76 -18.88 1.33
CA GLU A 22 -10.07 -17.50 1.00
C GLU A 22 -8.76 -16.71 1.05
N ILE A 23 -8.46 -15.98 -0.03
CA ILE A 23 -7.29 -15.12 -0.13
C ILE A 23 -7.82 -13.69 -0.23
N GLU A 24 -7.52 -12.89 0.78
CA GLU A 24 -7.94 -11.49 0.87
C GLU A 24 -6.72 -10.62 1.17
N LEU A 25 -6.74 -9.39 0.66
CA LEU A 25 -5.75 -8.39 1.01
C LEU A 25 -5.99 -7.94 2.46
N PRO A 26 -4.92 -7.70 3.24
CA PRO A 26 -5.10 -6.99 4.50
C PRO A 26 -5.63 -5.57 4.21
N GLU A 27 -6.17 -4.92 5.23
CA GLU A 27 -6.50 -3.49 5.15
C GLU A 27 -5.28 -2.69 4.67
N ILE A 28 -5.47 -1.89 3.63
CA ILE A 28 -4.40 -1.11 3.01
C ILE A 28 -4.40 0.29 3.61
N GLU A 29 -3.51 0.52 4.57
CA GLU A 29 -3.25 1.84 5.16
C GLU A 29 -2.02 2.50 4.54
N MET A 30 -2.13 3.79 4.22
CA MET A 30 -1.03 4.56 3.64
C MET A 30 -0.12 5.11 4.76
N GLU A 31 1.14 4.70 4.76
CA GLU A 31 2.17 5.31 5.63
C GLU A 31 2.68 6.62 5.02
N VAL A 32 2.35 7.75 5.65
CA VAL A 32 2.71 9.09 5.15
C VAL A 32 3.76 9.74 6.04
N THR A 33 4.95 9.97 5.50
CA THR A 33 6.02 10.72 6.18
C THR A 33 6.11 12.13 5.61
N HIS A 34 5.94 13.14 6.47
CA HIS A 34 6.03 14.55 6.08
C HIS A 34 7.43 15.10 6.34
N PHE A 35 8.09 15.57 5.28
CA PHE A 35 9.35 16.30 5.38
C PHE A 35 9.09 17.81 5.32
N ILE A 36 9.23 18.49 6.45
CA ILE A 36 9.13 19.96 6.52
C ILE A 36 10.53 20.54 6.25
N LEU A 37 10.73 21.07 5.04
CA LEU A 37 11.99 21.70 4.65
C LEU A 37 11.97 23.19 4.99
N HIS A 38 12.96 23.63 5.75
CA HIS A 38 13.13 25.03 6.11
C HIS A 38 14.13 25.71 5.18
N GLU A 39 13.96 27.01 4.98
CA GLU A 39 14.97 27.89 4.41
C GLU A 39 15.30 29.02 5.37
N GLY A 40 16.53 29.53 5.30
CA GLY A 40 17.01 30.56 6.20
C GLY A 40 18.04 31.46 5.54
N LYS A 41 18.17 32.69 6.04
CA LYS A 41 19.12 33.68 5.53
C LYS A 41 20.40 33.65 6.37
N CYS A 42 21.55 33.48 5.72
CA CYS A 42 22.85 33.52 6.39
C CYS A 42 23.09 34.92 6.97
N THR A 43 23.37 35.00 8.27
CA THR A 43 23.62 36.27 8.97
C THR A 43 24.91 36.95 8.51
N ASN A 44 25.87 36.20 7.99
CA ASN A 44 27.17 36.73 7.55
C ASN A 44 27.16 37.27 6.11
N CYS A 45 26.61 36.51 5.16
CA CYS A 45 26.64 36.88 3.73
C CYS A 45 25.27 37.24 3.14
N GLY A 46 24.19 37.12 3.91
CA GLY A 46 22.84 37.44 3.46
C GLY A 46 22.21 36.47 2.47
N LYS A 47 22.89 35.38 2.07
CA LYS A 47 22.35 34.37 1.14
C LYS A 47 21.27 33.52 1.80
N THR A 48 20.22 33.20 1.07
CA THR A 48 19.21 32.22 1.50
C THR A 48 19.69 30.80 1.19
N ILE A 49 19.67 29.93 2.20
CA ILE A 49 20.00 28.51 2.08
C ILE A 49 18.73 27.70 2.36
N LYS A 50 18.50 26.66 1.57
CA LYS A 50 17.34 25.76 1.69
C LYS A 50 17.79 24.39 2.19
N ALA A 51 17.00 23.78 3.05
CA ALA A 51 17.17 22.38 3.39
C ALA A 51 16.95 21.50 2.15
N VAL A 52 17.68 20.39 2.09
CA VAL A 52 17.60 19.42 1.00
C VAL A 52 17.04 18.13 1.57
N ILE A 53 16.13 17.48 0.83
CA ILE A 53 15.61 16.18 1.20
C ILE A 53 16.68 15.09 0.98
N PRO A 54 16.79 14.09 1.88
CA PRO A 54 17.66 12.93 1.66
C PRO A 54 17.36 12.25 0.33
N GLU A 55 18.39 11.66 -0.28
CA GLU A 55 18.32 11.13 -1.65
C GLU A 55 17.28 10.01 -1.77
N GLU A 56 17.21 9.15 -0.75
CA GLU A 56 16.27 8.05 -0.60
C GLU A 56 14.80 8.45 -0.60
N HIS A 57 14.48 9.74 -0.35
CA HIS A 57 13.12 10.25 -0.29
C HIS A 57 12.77 11.19 -1.46
N ARG A 58 13.70 11.45 -2.39
CA ARG A 58 13.51 12.42 -3.48
C ARG A 58 12.38 12.09 -4.45
N THR A 59 12.03 10.82 -4.59
CA THR A 59 10.94 10.37 -5.50
C THR A 59 9.55 10.72 -4.97
N GLY A 60 9.43 11.00 -3.67
CA GLY A 60 8.14 11.18 -2.99
C GLY A 60 7.40 9.87 -2.72
N TYR A 61 7.92 8.72 -3.15
CA TYR A 61 7.29 7.41 -2.98
C TYR A 61 8.23 6.43 -2.28
N GLY A 62 7.71 5.74 -1.26
CA GLY A 62 8.42 4.66 -0.62
C GLY A 62 8.65 3.45 -1.55
N PRO A 63 9.54 2.52 -1.18
CA PRO A 63 9.90 1.39 -2.03
C PRO A 63 8.70 0.48 -2.35
N ARG A 64 7.81 0.24 -1.38
CA ARG A 64 6.60 -0.60 -1.56
C ARG A 64 5.62 0.00 -2.57
N LEU A 65 5.28 1.28 -2.40
CA LEU A 65 4.39 1.99 -3.32
C LEU A 65 5.03 2.12 -4.71
N SER A 66 6.34 2.34 -4.78
CA SER A 66 7.07 2.42 -6.05
C SER A 66 7.01 1.09 -6.82
N ALA A 67 7.19 -0.04 -6.13
CA ALA A 67 7.06 -1.36 -6.74
C ALA A 67 5.64 -1.60 -7.26
N PHE A 68 4.62 -1.28 -6.46
CA PHE A 68 3.23 -1.41 -6.85
C PHE A 68 2.86 -0.55 -8.08
N ILE A 69 3.31 0.71 -8.12
CA ILE A 69 3.16 1.57 -9.30
C ILE A 69 3.87 0.95 -10.51
N GLY A 70 5.05 0.36 -10.30
CA GLY A 70 5.80 -0.35 -11.35
C GLY A 70 5.01 -1.51 -11.94
N ASP A 71 4.36 -2.31 -11.11
CA ASP A 71 3.51 -3.42 -11.54
C ASP A 71 2.29 -2.92 -12.33
N ILE A 72 1.56 -1.93 -11.80
CA ILE A 72 0.38 -1.34 -12.46
C ILE A 72 0.76 -0.69 -13.80
N ALA A 73 1.89 0.01 -13.87
CA ALA A 73 2.34 0.69 -15.07
C ALA A 73 2.89 -0.30 -16.11
N GLY A 74 3.68 -1.28 -15.67
CA GLY A 74 4.45 -2.17 -16.54
C GLY A 74 3.69 -3.41 -16.95
N ILE A 75 3.08 -4.11 -15.98
CA ILE A 75 2.37 -5.37 -16.24
C ILE A 75 0.95 -5.08 -16.70
N GLU A 76 0.24 -4.20 -16.00
CA GLU A 76 -1.15 -3.90 -16.34
C GLU A 76 -1.28 -2.82 -17.44
N GLY A 77 -0.20 -2.11 -17.76
CA GLY A 77 -0.18 -1.13 -18.86
C GLY A 77 -1.04 0.11 -18.60
N ASN A 78 -1.34 0.42 -17.34
CA ASN A 78 -2.20 1.53 -16.98
C ASN A 78 -1.59 2.89 -17.33
N SER A 79 -2.46 3.84 -17.65
CA SER A 79 -2.04 5.22 -17.96
C SER A 79 -1.47 5.92 -16.72
N ARG A 80 -0.56 6.88 -16.94
CA ARG A 80 -0.03 7.72 -15.85
C ARG A 80 -1.12 8.52 -15.13
N SER A 81 -2.20 8.87 -15.82
CA SER A 81 -3.36 9.52 -15.20
C SER A 81 -4.09 8.57 -14.24
N SER A 82 -4.33 7.32 -14.64
CA SER A 82 -4.99 6.33 -13.79
C SER A 82 -4.17 6.00 -12.55
N ILE A 83 -2.84 5.88 -12.72
CA ILE A 83 -1.91 5.61 -11.60
C ILE A 83 -1.94 6.70 -10.53
N LYS A 84 -2.15 7.97 -10.93
CA LYS A 84 -2.17 9.09 -9.97
C LYS A 84 -3.29 8.96 -8.95
N GLU A 85 -4.43 8.39 -9.32
CA GLU A 85 -5.57 8.20 -8.41
C GLU A 85 -5.21 7.28 -7.24
N VAL A 86 -4.34 6.30 -7.46
CA VAL A 86 -3.85 5.38 -6.44
C VAL A 86 -2.81 6.03 -5.51
N CYS A 87 -2.15 7.10 -5.99
CA CYS A 87 -1.09 7.79 -5.26
C CYS A 87 -1.61 8.92 -4.36
N VAL A 88 -2.92 9.14 -4.31
CA VAL A 88 -3.51 10.22 -3.51
C VAL A 88 -3.48 9.84 -2.03
N VAL A 89 -2.87 10.69 -1.21
CA VAL A 89 -2.94 10.54 0.26
C VAL A 89 -4.39 10.82 0.68
N PRO A 90 -5.08 9.86 1.34
CA PRO A 90 -6.41 10.10 1.87
C PRO A 90 -6.35 11.27 2.88
N ARG A 91 -7.28 12.23 2.72
CA ARG A 91 -7.39 13.42 3.56
C ARG A 91 -7.90 13.11 4.95
#